data_AF-A0A443J7A8-F1
#
_entry.id   AF-A0A443J7A8-F1
#
_cell.length_a   1.000
_cell.length_b   1.000
_cell.length_c   1.000
_cell.angle_alpha   90.00
_cell.angle_beta   90.00
_cell.angle_gamma   90.00
#
_symmetry.space_group_name_H-M   'P 1'
#
loop_
_entity.id
_entity.type
_entity.pdbx_description
1 polymer ?
#
loop_
_entity_poly.entity_id
_entity_poly.type
_entity_poly.pdbx_seq_one_letter_code
_entity_poly.pdbx_strand_id
1 'polypeptide(L)' 'MSDSRPADAAQPVARVVRGTPTPEELAAAIVVASEAYARETADATAPDTAVRSRWELSARGLRAPLNRDAGWRGSAG' A
#
# COMPACT_ATOMS: atom_id res chain seq x y z
N MET A 1 -14.15 -17.66 -2.04
CA MET A 1 -13.68 -16.54 -2.87
C MET A 1 -14.06 -15.27 -2.13
N SER A 2 -13.10 -14.68 -1.41
CA SER A 2 -13.32 -13.38 -0.78
C SER A 2 -13.31 -12.34 -1.89
N ASP A 3 -14.44 -11.64 -2.03
CA ASP A 3 -14.57 -10.46 -2.84
C ASP A 3 -13.63 -9.39 -2.26
N SER A 4 -12.51 -9.14 -2.93
CA SER A 4 -11.63 -8.03 -2.61
C SER A 4 -12.40 -6.76 -2.96
N ARG A 5 -13.24 -6.28 -2.03
CA ARG A 5 -13.78 -4.93 -2.14
C ARG A 5 -12.58 -4.02 -2.35
N PRO A 6 -12.57 -3.12 -3.35
CA PRO A 6 -11.57 -2.08 -3.41
C PRO A 6 -11.54 -1.49 -2.00
N ALA A 7 -10.35 -1.48 -1.37
CA ALA A 7 -10.17 -0.95 -0.04
C ALA A 7 -11.03 0.31 0.06
N ASP A 8 -11.93 0.35 1.05
CA ASP A 8 -12.96 1.38 1.24
C ASP A 8 -12.46 2.70 0.66
N ALA A 9 -12.92 3.05 -0.54
CA ALA A 9 -12.22 4.01 -1.38
C ALA A 9 -12.24 5.34 -0.65
N ALA A 10 -11.10 5.70 -0.05
CA ALA A 10 -11.01 6.82 0.86
C ALA A 10 -11.65 8.03 0.20
N GLN A 11 -12.63 8.64 0.89
CA GLN A 11 -13.34 9.77 0.32
C GLN A 11 -12.33 10.88 -0.01
N PRO A 12 -12.40 11.46 -1.21
CA PRO A 12 -11.44 12.47 -1.62
C PRO A 12 -11.57 13.70 -0.72
N VAL A 13 -10.41 14.19 -0.25
CA VAL A 13 -10.31 15.35 0.67
C VAL A 13 -10.82 16.65 0.03
N ALA A 14 -10.76 16.73 -1.29
CA ALA A 14 -11.29 17.83 -2.08
C ALA A 14 -11.58 17.38 -3.53
N ARG A 15 -12.43 18.14 -4.23
CA ARG A 15 -12.70 17.96 -5.66
C ARG A 15 -12.18 19.17 -6.43
N VAL A 16 -11.20 18.95 -7.29
CA VAL A 16 -10.70 19.98 -8.21
C VAL A 16 -11.64 20.10 -9.40
N VAL A 17 -12.08 21.33 -9.72
CA VAL A 17 -13.00 21.60 -10.83
C VAL A 17 -12.28 22.30 -11.99
N ARG A 18 -12.23 23.63 -12.00
CA ARG A 18 -11.48 24.49 -12.93
C ARG A 18 -11.49 25.93 -12.38
N GLY A 19 -10.52 26.77 -12.76
CA GLY A 19 -10.50 28.19 -12.41
C GLY A 19 -9.09 28.75 -12.26
N THR A 20 -9.01 30.02 -11.83
CA THR A 20 -7.76 30.70 -11.47
C THR A 20 -7.88 31.10 -10.00
N PRO A 21 -7.55 30.21 -9.05
CA PRO A 21 -7.70 30.49 -7.63
C PRO A 21 -6.83 31.67 -7.23
N THR A 22 -7.27 32.43 -6.22
CA THR A 22 -6.39 33.43 -5.62
C THR A 22 -5.21 32.73 -4.90
N PRO A 23 -4.10 33.44 -4.63
CA PRO A 23 -2.99 32.89 -3.86
C PRO A 23 -3.43 32.34 -2.49
N GLU A 24 -4.38 33.00 -1.84
CA GLU A 24 -4.93 32.60 -0.54
C GLU A 24 -5.75 31.31 -0.65
N GLU A 25 -6.57 31.18 -1.69
CA GLU A 25 -7.34 29.97 -1.95
C GLU A 25 -6.44 28.78 -2.30
N LEU A 26 -5.37 29.01 -3.07
CA LEU A 26 -4.38 27.99 -3.35
C LEU A 26 -3.64 27.55 -2.09
N ALA A 27 -3.26 28.50 -1.23
CA ALA A 27 -2.65 28.20 0.06
C ALA A 27 -3.59 27.37 0.94
N ALA A 28 -4.88 27.73 1.01
CA ALA A 28 -5.87 26.97 1.76
C ALA A 28 -6.02 25.52 1.23
N ALA A 29 -6.02 25.34 -0.09
CA ALA A 29 -6.06 24.01 -0.69
C ALA A 29 -4.82 23.18 -0.34
N ILE A 30 -3.63 23.78 -0.34
CA ILE A 30 -2.39 23.11 0.05
C ILE A 30 -2.42 22.70 1.53
N VAL A 31 -2.91 23.57 2.42
CA VAL A 31 -3.03 23.26 3.86
C VAL A 31 -3.93 22.06 4.07
N VAL A 32 -5.12 22.04 3.45
CA VAL A 32 -6.07 20.92 3.59
C VAL A 32 -5.48 19.61 3.05
N ALA A 33 -4.82 19.65 1.89
CA ALA A 33 -4.18 18.47 1.31
C ALA A 33 -3.02 17.97 2.16
N SER A 34 -2.22 18.88 2.71
CA SER A 34 -1.06 18.56 3.57
C SER A 34 -1.50 17.93 4.89
N GLU A 35 -2.55 18.46 5.51
CA GLU A 35 -3.12 17.90 6.76
C GLU A 35 -3.68 16.49 6.54
N ALA A 36 -4.36 16.27 5.42
CA ALA A 36 -4.84 14.92 5.09
C ALA A 36 -3.68 13.95 4.85
N TYR A 37 -2.66 14.37 4.11
CA TYR A 37 -1.45 13.59 3.86
C TYR A 37 -0.70 13.27 5.17
N ALA A 38 -0.58 14.23 6.08
CA ALA A 38 0.08 14.02 7.36
C ALA A 38 -0.65 12.98 8.22
N ARG A 39 -1.99 12.99 8.22
CA ARG A 39 -2.79 11.98 8.92
C ARG A 39 -2.62 10.59 8.28
N GLU A 40 -2.70 10.51 6.96
CA GLU A 40 -2.48 9.25 6.23
C GLU A 40 -1.09 8.66 6.50
N THR A 41 -0.07 9.51 6.52
CA THR A 41 1.31 9.11 6.83
C THR A 41 1.44 8.63 8.28
N ALA A 42 0.79 9.31 9.23
CA ALA A 42 0.82 8.91 10.64
C ALA A 42 0.13 7.56 10.89
N ASP A 43 -0.93 7.27 10.12
CA ASP A 43 -1.68 6.01 10.21
C ASP A 43 -1.06 4.90 9.34
N ALA A 44 -0.04 5.21 8.53
CA ALA A 44 0.61 4.25 7.66
C ALA A 44 1.34 3.18 8.48
N THR A 45 0.97 1.92 8.24
CA THR A 45 1.59 0.75 8.88
C THR A 45 2.66 0.10 8.00
N ALA A 46 2.68 0.45 6.71
CA ALA A 46 3.67 -0.05 5.78
C ALA A 46 5.03 0.65 6.01
N PRO A 47 6.15 -0.08 5.92
CA PRO A 47 7.47 0.52 6.01
C PRO A 47 7.78 1.38 4.78
N ASP A 48 8.43 2.53 4.98
CA ASP A 48 8.81 3.47 3.91
C ASP A 48 9.74 2.83 2.85
N THR A 49 10.60 1.91 3.29
CA THR A 49 11.46 1.15 2.39
C THR A 49 10.84 -0.22 2.11
N ALA A 50 10.69 -0.55 0.83
CA ALA A 50 10.27 -1.88 0.41
C ALA A 50 11.31 -2.93 0.82
N VAL A 51 11.05 -3.61 1.94
CA VAL A 51 11.83 -4.78 2.36
C VAL A 51 11.35 -5.99 1.56
N ARG A 52 12.28 -6.90 1.21
CA ARG A 52 11.93 -8.18 0.57
C ARG A 52 10.86 -8.89 1.40
N SER A 53 9.75 -9.22 0.77
CA SER A 53 8.66 -9.91 1.45
C SER A 53 9.10 -11.31 1.91
N ARG A 54 8.47 -11.84 2.95
CA ARG A 54 8.71 -13.23 3.39
C ARG A 54 8.48 -14.24 2.26
N TRP A 55 7.52 -13.96 1.38
CA TRP A 55 7.27 -14.73 0.16
C TRP A 55 8.45 -14.69 -0.81
N GLU A 56 8.98 -13.51 -1.10
CA GLU A 56 10.16 -13.36 -1.96
C GLU A 56 11.41 -14.03 -1.40
N LEU A 57 11.52 -14.16 -0.09
CA LEU A 57 12.59 -14.88 0.58
C LEU A 57 12.41 -16.40 0.47
N SER A 58 11.21 -16.92 0.75
CA SER A 58 10.92 -18.36 0.74
C SER A 58 10.79 -18.94 -0.67
N ALA A 59 10.34 -18.15 -1.65
CA ALA A 59 10.22 -18.57 -3.05
C ALA A 59 11.57 -19.00 -3.68
N ARG A 60 12.71 -18.60 -3.09
CA ARG A 60 14.03 -19.08 -3.55
C ARG A 60 14.17 -20.59 -3.45
N GLY A 61 13.59 -21.20 -2.40
CA GLY A 61 13.60 -22.65 -2.20
C GLY A 61 12.70 -23.40 -3.19
N LEU A 62 11.81 -22.69 -3.90
CA LEU A 62 10.86 -23.25 -4.87
C LEU A 62 11.35 -23.15 -6.33
N ARG A 63 12.60 -22.70 -6.56
CA ARG A 63 13.17 -22.62 -7.93
C ARG A 63 13.51 -23.99 -8.51
N ALA A 64 13.67 -25.00 -7.66
CA ALA A 64 13.70 -26.39 -8.08
C ALA A 64 12.29 -26.98 -7.98
N PRO A 65 11.92 -27.93 -8.85
CA PRO A 65 10.67 -28.67 -8.70
C PRO A 65 10.52 -29.23 -7.29
N LEU A 66 9.33 -29.12 -6.72
CA LEU A 66 9.01 -29.70 -5.42
C LEU A 66 9.20 -31.22 -5.48
N ASN A 67 10.06 -31.75 -4.60
CA ASN A 67 10.25 -33.19 -4.45
C ASN A 67 8.99 -33.80 -3.80
N ARG A 68 8.11 -34.39 -4.63
CA ARG A 68 6.86 -34.99 -4.17
C ARG A 68 7.05 -36.29 -3.38
N ASP A 69 8.21 -36.92 -3.51
CA ASP A 69 8.55 -38.17 -2.84
C ASP A 69 8.98 -37.95 -1.38
N ALA A 70 9.36 -36.72 -1.01
CA ALA A 70 9.78 -36.35 0.35
C ALA A 70 8.60 -36.12 1.34
N GLY A 71 7.35 -36.16 0.87
CA GLY A 71 6.16 -35.88 1.68
C GLY A 71 6.05 -34.42 2.17
N TRP A 72 5.01 -34.10 2.95
CA TRP A 72 4.68 -32.72 3.37
C TRP A 72 5.61 -32.14 4.47
N ARG A 73 6.63 -32.87 4.94
CA ARG A 73 7.44 -32.48 6.11
C ARG A 73 8.61 -31.54 5.79
N GLY A 74 8.83 -31.20 4.51
CA GLY A 74 10.00 -30.44 4.06
C GLY A 74 9.92 -28.92 4.15
N SER A 75 8.78 -28.33 4.55
CA SER A 75 8.59 -26.86 4.53
C SER A 75 9.01 -26.12 5.81
N ALA A 76 9.79 -26.77 6.69
CA ALA A 76 10.34 -26.13 7.89
C ALA A 76 11.68 -25.46 7.54
N GLY A 77 11.62 -24.24 6.99
CA GLY A 77 12.79 -23.43 6.66
C GLY A 77 12.41 -22.05 6.14
#